data_AF-A0A2T2SJT5-F1
#
_entry.id   AF-A0A2T2SJT5-F1
#
_cell.length_a   1.000
_cell.length_b   1.000
_cell.length_c   1.000
_cell.angle_alpha   90.00
_cell.angle_beta   90.00
_cell.angle_gamma   90.00
#
_symmetry.space_group_name_H-M   'P 1'
#
loop_
_entity.id
_entity.type
_entity.pdbx_description
1 polymer ?
#
loop_
_entity_poly.entity_id
_entity_poly.type
_entity_poly.pdbx_seq_one_letter_code
_entity_poly.pdbx_strand_id
1 'polypeptide(L)'
;MGNLLAQAPATLTLLVANVLISLYAFANPSAIDRLSFRPQRVLREGEWWRLITGGFVHAGIAHLAFNMITLYFFGPQLEAGVFGPVRFLLLYFGAELAAHALTLAMHRDNPHYAAVGASGAVSGVIFGFCLFRPFSMLYIFFALPMPAIV
;
A
#
# COMPACT_ATOMS: atom_id res chain seq x y z
N MET A 1 19.71 7.30 -17.85
CA MET A 1 18.51 6.91 -17.09
C MET A 1 18.39 7.88 -15.92
N GLY A 2 17.49 8.86 -15.98
CA GLY A 2 17.27 9.75 -14.83
C GLY A 2 16.82 8.93 -13.62
N ASN A 3 17.10 9.41 -12.40
CA ASN A 3 16.61 8.77 -11.19
C ASN A 3 15.07 8.81 -11.21
N LEU A 4 14.42 7.72 -11.65
CA LEU A 4 12.97 7.64 -11.82
C LEU A 4 12.24 7.95 -10.51
N LEU A 5 12.83 7.57 -9.37
CA LEU A 5 12.31 7.91 -8.06
C LEU A 5 12.34 9.41 -7.78
N ALA A 6 13.34 10.14 -8.30
CA ALA A 6 13.40 11.60 -8.17
C ALA A 6 12.31 12.31 -8.99
N GLN A 7 11.72 11.62 -9.97
CA GLN A 7 10.57 12.11 -10.75
C GLN A 7 9.22 11.64 -10.19
N ALA A 8 9.24 10.86 -9.11
CA ALA A 8 8.06 10.26 -8.47
C ALA A 8 7.94 10.70 -7.00
N PRO A 9 7.70 12.01 -6.75
CA PRO A 9 7.67 12.56 -5.39
C PRO A 9 6.60 11.95 -4.49
N ALA A 10 5.44 11.57 -5.03
CA ALA A 10 4.38 10.94 -4.23
C ALA A 10 4.77 9.53 -3.78
N THR A 11 5.36 8.74 -4.68
CA THR A 11 5.89 7.42 -4.36
C THR A 11 6.98 7.50 -3.30
N LEU A 12 7.93 8.42 -3.46
CA LEU A 12 8.99 8.63 -2.48
C LEU A 12 8.41 9.01 -1.11
N THR A 13 7.44 9.92 -1.09
CA THR A 13 6.76 10.34 0.14
C THR A 13 6.06 9.16 0.82
N LEU A 14 5.36 8.32 0.06
CA LEU A 14 4.69 7.13 0.59
C LEU A 14 5.68 6.09 1.11
N LEU A 15 6.80 5.85 0.43
CA LEU A 15 7.86 4.95 0.90
C LEU A 15 8.39 5.42 2.26
N VAL A 16 8.78 6.70 2.35
CA VAL A 16 9.32 7.29 3.58
C VAL A 16 8.27 7.25 4.70
N ALA A 17 7.03 7.63 4.42
CA ALA A 17 5.95 7.63 5.41
C ALA A 17 5.67 6.23 5.97
N ASN A 18 5.51 5.22 5.09
CA ASN A 18 5.29 3.83 5.51
C ASN A 18 6.44 3.31 6.37
N VAL A 19 7.69 3.54 5.95
CA VAL A 19 8.87 3.11 6.70
C VAL A 19 8.92 3.80 8.07
N LEU A 20 8.83 5.14 8.13
CA LEU A 20 8.92 5.87 9.39
C LEU A 20 7.80 5.51 10.36
N ILE A 21 6.56 5.46 9.89
CA ILE A 21 5.39 5.12 10.73
C ILE A 21 5.49 3.67 11.22
N SER A 22 5.89 2.74 10.36
CA SER A 22 6.05 1.34 10.76
C SER A 22 7.22 1.13 11.73
N LEU A 23 8.37 1.79 11.53
CA LEU A 23 9.48 1.74 12.48
C LEU A 23 9.09 2.31 13.84
N TYR A 24 8.37 3.44 13.85
CA TYR A 24 7.79 4.00 15.07
C TYR A 24 6.84 3.01 15.75
N ALA A 25 5.99 2.33 14.98
CA ALA A 25 5.04 1.36 15.50
C ALA A 25 5.71 0.08 16.03
N PHE A 26 6.82 -0.36 15.42
CA PHE A 26 7.62 -1.47 15.93
C PHE A 26 8.29 -1.14 17.27
N ALA A 27 8.72 0.11 17.46
CA ALA A 27 9.25 0.59 18.74
C ALA A 27 8.16 0.80 19.80
N ASN A 28 6.90 0.99 19.38
CA ASN A 28 5.76 1.30 20.25
C ASN A 28 4.58 0.38 19.95
N PRO A 29 4.46 -0.81 20.59
CA PRO A 29 3.40 -1.76 20.29
C PRO A 29 1.98 -1.20 20.41
N SER A 30 1.77 -0.21 21.29
CA SER A 30 0.49 0.50 21.41
C SER A 30 0.11 1.31 20.16
N ALA A 31 1.10 1.77 19.38
CA ALA A 31 0.86 2.48 18.13
C ALA A 31 0.31 1.56 17.03
N ILE A 32 0.73 0.29 17.00
CA ILE A 32 0.14 -0.72 16.09
C ILE A 32 -1.36 -0.83 16.39
N ASP A 33 -1.75 -0.97 17.65
CA ASP A 33 -3.16 -1.05 18.03
C ASP A 33 -3.93 0.23 17.63
N ARG A 34 -3.38 1.40 17.93
CA ARG A 34 -4.02 2.70 17.69
C ARG A 34 -4.21 3.02 16.21
N LEU A 35 -3.28 2.61 15.35
CA LEU A 35 -3.30 2.95 13.93
C LEU A 35 -3.90 1.85 13.06
N SER A 36 -3.89 0.59 13.51
CA SER A 36 -4.43 -0.56 12.77
C SER A 36 -5.89 -0.36 12.35
N PHE A 37 -6.23 -0.94 11.21
CA PHE A 37 -7.61 -1.02 10.77
C PHE A 37 -8.38 -2.01 11.65
N ARG A 38 -9.46 -1.55 12.27
CA ARG A 38 -10.33 -2.35 13.15
C ARG A 38 -11.79 -2.06 12.81
N PRO A 39 -12.51 -3.00 12.15
CA PRO A 39 -13.89 -2.77 11.69
C PRO A 39 -14.84 -2.27 12.76
N GLN A 40 -14.78 -2.87 13.96
CA GLN A 40 -15.67 -2.51 15.06
C GLN A 40 -15.43 -1.06 15.54
N ARG A 41 -14.17 -0.61 15.64
CA ARG A 41 -13.84 0.77 16.03
C ARG A 41 -14.25 1.77 14.96
N VAL A 42 -14.07 1.43 13.69
CA VAL A 42 -14.52 2.28 12.58
C VAL A 42 -16.05 2.44 12.62
N LEU A 43 -16.79 1.34 12.78
CA LEU A 43 -18.26 1.35 12.72
C LEU A 43 -18.94 1.89 13.98
N ARG A 44 -18.43 1.56 15.18
CA ARG A 44 -19.09 1.87 16.46
C ARG A 44 -18.54 3.10 17.16
N GLU A 45 -17.23 3.33 17.03
CA GLU A 45 -16.53 4.44 17.70
C GLU A 45 -16.27 5.60 16.73
N GLY A 46 -16.57 5.44 15.44
CA GLY A 46 -16.40 6.50 14.43
C GLY A 46 -14.95 6.78 14.08
N GLU A 47 -14.05 5.80 14.30
CA GLU A 47 -12.60 5.97 14.10
C GLU A 47 -12.20 5.82 12.61
N TRP A 48 -12.83 6.60 11.72
CA TRP A 48 -12.68 6.49 10.27
C TRP A 48 -11.27 6.69 9.75
N TRP A 49 -10.42 7.42 10.49
CA TRP A 49 -8.99 7.59 10.14
C TRP A 49 -8.25 6.25 10.02
N ARG A 50 -8.71 5.20 10.72
CA ARG A 50 -8.16 3.84 10.63
C ARG A 50 -8.22 3.23 9.24
N LEU A 51 -9.13 3.71 8.39
CA LEU A 51 -9.21 3.31 6.98
C LEU A 51 -7.97 3.71 6.18
N ILE A 52 -7.25 4.74 6.62
CA ILE A 52 -6.01 5.18 5.99
C ILE A 52 -4.80 4.85 6.87
N THR A 53 -4.86 5.09 8.18
CA THR A 53 -3.71 4.84 9.06
C THR A 53 -3.34 3.37 9.15
N GLY A 54 -4.31 2.46 8.99
CA GLY A 54 -4.07 1.02 8.99
C GLY A 54 -3.09 0.59 7.89
N GLY A 55 -3.07 1.30 6.76
CA GLY A 55 -2.15 1.02 5.65
C GLY A 55 -0.69 1.39 5.95
N PHE A 56 -0.41 2.26 6.93
CA PHE A 56 0.94 2.74 7.22
C PHE A 56 1.67 1.95 8.31
N VAL A 57 0.96 1.09 9.04
CA VAL A 57 1.55 0.19 10.05
C VAL A 57 1.64 -1.20 9.49
N HIS A 58 2.67 -1.97 9.85
CA HIS A 58 2.87 -3.34 9.37
C HIS A 58 3.03 -4.29 10.55
N ALA A 59 2.78 -5.59 10.32
CA ALA A 59 2.90 -6.63 11.34
C ALA A 59 4.35 -7.02 11.67
N GLY A 60 5.30 -6.67 10.78
CA GLY A 60 6.72 -6.97 10.97
C GLY A 60 7.58 -6.49 9.80
N ILE A 61 8.90 -6.61 9.96
CA ILE A 61 9.89 -6.09 9.00
C ILE A 61 9.74 -6.74 7.63
N ALA A 62 9.54 -8.06 7.55
CA ALA A 62 9.37 -8.75 6.27
C ALA A 62 8.12 -8.27 5.51
N HIS A 63 7.01 -8.05 6.24
CA HIS A 63 5.77 -7.53 5.66
C HIS A 63 5.95 -6.10 5.13
N LEU A 64 6.63 -5.23 5.90
CA LEU A 64 6.99 -3.89 5.44
C LEU A 64 7.90 -3.94 4.21
N ALA A 65 8.96 -4.75 4.25
CA ALA A 65 9.94 -4.85 3.17
C ALA A 65 9.28 -5.29 1.86
N PHE A 66 8.41 -6.29 1.88
CA PHE A 66 7.69 -6.74 0.68
C PHE A 66 6.83 -5.63 0.06
N ASN A 67 6.06 -4.90 0.87
CA ASN A 67 5.25 -3.79 0.38
C ASN A 67 6.11 -2.66 -0.19
N MET A 68 7.20 -2.29 0.49
CA MET A 68 8.04 -1.17 0.08
C MET A 68 8.89 -1.50 -1.15
N ILE A 69 9.42 -2.72 -1.25
CA ILE A 69 10.12 -3.20 -2.45
C ILE A 69 9.17 -3.14 -3.65
N THR A 70 7.96 -3.65 -3.49
CA THR A 70 6.94 -3.63 -4.54
C THR A 70 6.58 -2.20 -4.93
N LEU A 71 6.27 -1.34 -3.95
CA LEU A 71 5.95 0.07 -4.21
C LEU A 71 7.11 0.81 -4.89
N TYR A 72 8.36 0.51 -4.52
CA TYR A 72 9.55 1.10 -5.12
C TYR A 72 9.71 0.71 -6.60
N PHE A 73 9.44 -0.54 -6.98
CA PHE A 73 9.57 -0.99 -8.36
C PHE A 73 8.43 -0.51 -9.26
N PHE A 74 7.18 -0.53 -8.76
CA PHE A 74 5.99 -0.26 -9.58
C PHE A 74 5.48 1.18 -9.46
N GLY A 75 5.62 1.80 -8.29
CA GLY A 75 5.12 3.16 -8.01
C GLY A 75 5.66 4.22 -8.97
N PRO A 76 6.99 4.36 -9.14
CA PRO A 76 7.56 5.41 -9.98
C PRO A 76 7.21 5.22 -11.47
N GLN A 77 7.05 3.96 -11.91
CA GLN A 77 6.66 3.63 -13.28
C GLN A 77 5.25 4.13 -13.61
N LEU A 78 4.33 4.03 -12.64
CA LEU A 78 2.97 4.56 -12.80
C LEU A 78 2.90 6.06 -12.57
N GLU A 79 3.56 6.58 -11.52
CA GLU A 79 3.53 8.00 -11.20
C GLU A 79 4.18 8.85 -12.31
N ALA A 80 5.46 8.62 -12.60
CA ALA A 80 6.17 9.41 -13.60
C ALA A 80 5.81 9.00 -15.03
N GLY A 81 5.48 7.72 -15.24
CA GLY A 81 5.29 7.17 -16.58
C GLY A 81 3.85 7.18 -17.10
N VAL A 82 2.82 7.39 -16.27
CA VAL A 82 1.41 7.28 -16.69
C VAL A 82 0.51 8.36 -16.10
N PHE A 83 0.57 8.59 -14.79
CA PHE A 83 -0.50 9.28 -14.06
C PHE A 83 -0.17 10.68 -13.57
N GLY A 84 1.10 10.97 -13.30
CA GLY A 84 1.50 12.06 -12.43
C GLY A 84 1.12 11.81 -10.95
N PRO A 85 1.58 12.68 -10.03
CA PRO A 85 1.47 12.46 -8.58
C PRO A 85 0.03 12.36 -8.08
N VAL A 86 -0.87 13.24 -8.55
CA VAL A 86 -2.25 13.32 -8.03
C VAL A 86 -3.04 12.05 -8.34
N ARG A 87 -3.05 11.62 -9.60
CA ARG A 87 -3.78 10.41 -10.02
C ARG A 87 -3.16 9.15 -9.44
N PHE A 88 -1.84 9.12 -9.26
CA PHE A 88 -1.17 8.04 -8.55
C PHE A 88 -1.62 7.94 -7.08
N LEU A 89 -1.71 9.07 -6.37
CA LEU A 89 -2.23 9.10 -4.99
C LEU A 89 -3.69 8.65 -4.92
N LEU A 90 -4.52 9.06 -5.88
CA LEU A 90 -5.92 8.60 -5.97
C LEU A 90 -6.01 7.09 -6.18
N LEU A 91 -5.15 6.51 -7.03
CA LEU A 91 -5.06 5.06 -7.20
C LEU A 91 -4.63 4.38 -5.90
N TYR A 92 -3.55 4.86 -5.28
CA TYR A 92 -2.98 4.27 -4.06
C TYR A 92 -3.99 4.26 -2.92
N PHE A 93 -4.53 5.43 -2.55
CA PHE A 93 -5.50 5.52 -1.46
C PHE A 93 -6.86 4.96 -1.84
N GLY A 94 -7.29 5.08 -3.09
CA GLY A 94 -8.54 4.48 -3.57
C GLY A 94 -8.53 2.96 -3.45
N ALA A 95 -7.42 2.31 -3.82
CA ALA A 95 -7.27 0.87 -3.69
C ALA A 95 -7.18 0.42 -2.22
N GLU A 96 -6.49 1.17 -1.37
CA GLU A 96 -6.46 0.90 0.09
C GLU A 96 -7.85 1.01 0.72
N LEU A 97 -8.57 2.09 0.42
CA LEU A 97 -9.93 2.30 0.91
C LEU A 97 -10.88 1.22 0.41
N ALA A 98 -10.77 0.80 -0.84
CA ALA A 98 -11.56 -0.30 -1.38
C ALA A 98 -11.27 -1.63 -0.67
N ALA A 99 -10.00 -1.94 -0.42
CA ALA A 99 -9.59 -3.13 0.32
C ALA A 99 -10.13 -3.10 1.77
N HIS A 100 -10.03 -1.97 2.46
CA HIS A 100 -10.59 -1.82 3.80
C HIS A 100 -12.12 -1.82 3.82
N ALA A 101 -12.80 -1.25 2.82
CA ALA A 101 -14.25 -1.29 2.72
C ALA A 101 -14.76 -2.72 2.52
N LEU A 102 -14.09 -3.52 1.68
CA LEU A 102 -14.39 -4.95 1.54
C LEU A 102 -14.14 -5.69 2.86
N THR A 103 -13.01 -5.41 3.51
CA THR A 103 -12.65 -6.03 4.80
C THR A 103 -13.67 -5.67 5.88
N LEU A 104 -14.16 -4.43 5.89
CA LEU A 104 -15.21 -3.94 6.77
C LEU A 104 -16.51 -4.73 6.56
N ALA A 105 -16.92 -4.93 5.30
CA ALA A 105 -18.11 -5.68 4.97
C ALA A 105 -18.01 -7.16 5.40
N MET A 106 -16.83 -7.77 5.25
CA MET A 106 -16.61 -9.18 5.60
C MET A 106 -16.45 -9.43 7.11
N HIS A 107 -15.87 -8.48 7.85
CA HIS A 107 -15.46 -8.66 9.24
C HIS A 107 -16.16 -7.71 10.23
N ARG A 108 -17.26 -7.06 9.82
CA ARG A 108 -18.05 -6.13 10.66
C ARG A 108 -18.45 -6.68 12.03
N ASP A 109 -18.72 -7.98 12.11
CA ASP A 109 -19.22 -8.63 13.32
C ASP A 109 -18.11 -9.34 14.12
N ASN A 110 -16.85 -9.27 13.68
CA ASN A 110 -15.70 -9.84 14.39
C ASN A 110 -14.96 -8.76 15.22
N PRO A 111 -15.14 -8.74 16.55
CA PRO A 111 -14.55 -7.72 17.42
C PRO A 111 -13.02 -7.82 17.56
N HIS A 112 -12.45 -8.99 17.26
CA HIS A 112 -11.02 -9.25 17.38
C HIS A 112 -10.26 -9.05 16.08
N TYR A 113 -10.97 -8.77 14.97
CA TYR A 113 -10.34 -8.56 13.69
C TYR A 113 -9.55 -7.26 13.65
N ALA A 114 -8.31 -7.34 13.20
CA ALA A 114 -7.47 -6.20 12.87
C ALA A 114 -6.71 -6.48 11.58
N ALA A 115 -6.56 -5.46 10.73
CA ALA A 115 -5.70 -5.49 9.56
C ALA A 115 -4.67 -4.36 9.63
N VAL A 116 -3.51 -4.62 9.04
CA VAL A 116 -2.37 -3.70 8.96
C VAL A 116 -1.68 -3.88 7.62
N GLY A 117 -1.11 -2.80 7.11
CA GLY A 117 -0.17 -2.80 5.99
C GLY A 117 -0.75 -2.25 4.70
N ALA A 118 0.13 -1.74 3.84
CA ALA A 118 -0.23 -1.05 2.59
C ALA A 118 -0.64 -2.00 1.45
N SER A 119 -0.97 -3.26 1.75
CA SER A 119 -1.12 -4.30 0.72
C SER A 119 -2.30 -4.03 -0.22
N GLY A 120 -3.36 -3.36 0.23
CA GLY A 120 -4.48 -2.97 -0.60
C GLY A 120 -4.05 -1.96 -1.66
N ALA A 121 -3.41 -0.87 -1.20
CA ALA A 121 -2.78 0.13 -2.06
C ALA A 121 -1.80 -0.47 -3.06
N VAL A 122 -0.84 -1.28 -2.56
CA VAL A 122 0.22 -1.88 -3.38
C VAL A 122 -0.35 -2.83 -4.43
N SER A 123 -1.40 -3.60 -4.10
CA SER A 123 -2.11 -4.43 -5.07
C SER A 123 -2.77 -3.59 -6.16
N GLY A 124 -3.36 -2.45 -5.81
CA GLY A 124 -3.90 -1.50 -6.78
C GLY A 124 -2.82 -0.91 -7.70
N VAL A 125 -1.63 -0.62 -7.17
CA VAL A 125 -0.47 -0.17 -7.94
C VAL A 125 0.00 -1.27 -8.90
N ILE A 126 0.12 -2.53 -8.47
CA ILE A 126 0.48 -3.65 -9.36
C ILE A 126 -0.56 -3.79 -10.47
N PHE A 127 -1.84 -3.84 -10.12
CA PHE A 127 -2.92 -4.00 -11.10
C PHE A 127 -2.94 -2.85 -12.11
N GLY A 128 -2.77 -1.61 -11.63
CA GLY A 128 -2.61 -0.45 -12.50
C GLY A 128 -1.42 -0.59 -13.44
N PHE A 129 -0.28 -1.10 -12.95
CA PHE A 129 0.88 -1.33 -13.80
C PHE A 129 0.60 -2.36 -14.88
N CYS A 130 0.01 -3.50 -14.54
CA CYS A 130 -0.38 -4.54 -15.51
C CYS A 130 -1.35 -3.98 -16.57
N LEU A 131 -2.28 -3.11 -16.19
CA LEU A 131 -3.25 -2.51 -17.10
C LEU A 131 -2.63 -1.49 -18.06
N PHE A 132 -1.77 -0.59 -17.58
CA PHE A 132 -1.23 0.52 -18.37
C PHE A 132 0.13 0.23 -19.02
N ARG A 133 0.83 -0.81 -18.55
CA ARG A 133 2.15 -1.25 -19.05
C ARG A 133 2.17 -2.77 -19.31
N PRO A 134 1.19 -3.37 -20.01
CA PRO A 134 0.97 -4.82 -20.08
C PRO A 134 2.14 -5.61 -20.66
N PHE A 135 2.88 -5.02 -21.61
CA PHE A 135 4.02 -5.69 -22.27
C PHE A 135 5.38 -5.37 -21.62
N SER A 136 5.39 -4.68 -20.47
CA SER A 136 6.64 -4.46 -19.74
C SER A 136 7.09 -5.78 -19.13
N MET A 137 8.35 -6.15 -19.36
CA MET A 137 8.91 -7.40 -18.87
C MET A 137 9.22 -7.31 -17.38
N LEU A 138 8.56 -8.16 -16.60
CA LEU A 138 8.85 -8.40 -15.20
C LEU A 138 9.74 -9.63 -15.09
N TYR A 139 10.77 -9.56 -14.26
CA TYR A 139 11.67 -10.68 -14.01
C TYR A 139 11.26 -11.37 -12.71
N ILE A 140 10.42 -12.40 -12.82
CA ILE A 140 9.98 -13.19 -11.67
C ILE A 140 11.21 -13.92 -11.11
N PHE A 141 11.44 -13.78 -9.80
CA PHE A 141 12.65 -14.26 -9.11
C PHE A 141 13.97 -13.78 -9.74
N PHE A 142 13.96 -12.61 -10.39
CA PHE A 142 15.10 -12.05 -11.12
C PHE A 142 15.61 -12.91 -12.29
N ALA A 143 14.86 -13.95 -12.69
CA ALA A 143 15.33 -14.95 -13.64
C ALA A 143 14.39 -15.14 -14.84
N LEU A 144 13.08 -15.14 -14.61
CA LEU A 144 12.10 -15.47 -15.65
C LEU A 144 11.43 -14.19 -16.18
N PRO A 145 11.75 -13.74 -17.41
CA PRO A 145 11.06 -12.60 -18.02
C PRO A 145 9.64 -13.01 -18.40
N MET A 146 8.67 -12.24 -17.94
CA MET A 146 7.26 -12.42 -18.28
C MET A 146 6.63 -11.06 -18.50
N PRO A 147 5.77 -10.87 -19.52
CA PRO A 147 5.01 -9.64 -19.66
C PRO A 147 4.14 -9.43 -18.42
N ALA A 148 3.87 -8.16 -18.08
CA ALA A 148 3.05 -7.80 -16.94
C ALA A 148 1.60 -8.28 -17.05
N ILE A 149 1.10 -8.47 -18.27
CA ILE A 149 -0.16 -9.16 -18.54
C ILE A 149 0.09 -10.67 -18.57
N VAL A 150 -0.64 -11.41 -17.74
CA VAL A 150 -0.70 -12.88 -17.73
C VAL A 150 -2.14 -13.29 -18.00
#